data_AF-A0A0J5FN48-F1
#
_entry.id   AF-A0A0J5FN48-F1
#
_cell.length_a   1.000
_cell.length_b   1.000
_cell.length_c   1.000
_cell.angle_alpha   90.00
_cell.angle_beta   90.00
_cell.angle_gamma   90.00
#
_symmetry.space_group_name_H-M   'P 1'
#
loop_
_entity.id
_entity.type
_entity.pdbx_description
1 polymer ?
#
loop_
_entity_poly.entity_id
_entity_poly.type
_entity_poly.pdbx_seq_one_letter_code
_entity_poly.pdbx_strand_id
1 'polypeptide(L)'
;MVVQAEQPDKDFIIEAINDVCSQHTDPEFCRWQLENITAISGVISLNYASCVRNNEHTKDCSKTVEAFNYIQGQYDKNMTEMKK
;
A
#
# COMPACT_ATOMS: atom_id res chain seq x y z
N MET A 1 -2.89 1.17 20.84
CA MET A 1 -2.95 2.61 20.56
C MET A 1 -3.05 2.78 19.06
N VAL A 2 -4.14 3.37 18.56
CA VAL A 2 -4.22 3.80 17.17
C VAL A 2 -3.32 5.05 17.10
N VAL A 3 -2.13 4.91 16.51
CA VAL A 3 -1.26 6.05 16.26
C VAL A 3 -1.97 6.89 15.21
N GLN A 4 -2.53 8.02 15.63
CA GLN A 4 -3.05 9.03 14.72
C GLN A 4 -1.84 9.59 13.98
N ALA A 5 -1.77 9.40 12.66
CA ALA A 5 -0.72 10.00 11.85
C ALA A 5 -0.69 11.50 12.15
N GLU A 6 0.49 12.06 12.43
CA GLU A 6 0.62 13.48 12.67
C GLU A 6 0.18 14.22 11.39
N GLN A 7 -0.47 15.37 11.53
CA GLN A 7 -0.97 16.18 10.42
C GLN A 7 -0.01 16.30 9.20
N PRO A 8 1.32 16.43 9.39
CA PRO A 8 2.30 16.46 8.30
C PRO A 8 2.33 15.19 7.43
N ASP A 9 2.11 14.02 8.01
CA ASP A 9 2.13 12.74 7.28
C ASP A 9 0.91 12.62 6.36
N LYS A 10 -0.24 13.13 6.82
CA LYS A 10 -1.47 13.16 6.03
C LYS A 10 -1.32 14.10 4.83
N ASP A 11 -0.74 15.27 5.05
CA ASP A 11 -0.56 16.28 4.00
C ASP A 11 0.40 15.76 2.91
N PHE A 12 1.50 15.11 3.30
CA PHE A 12 2.42 14.47 2.35
C PHE A 12 1.72 13.42 1.47
N ILE A 13 0.87 12.55 2.05
CA ILE A 13 0.15 11.54 1.27
C ILE A 13 -0.81 12.20 0.28
N ILE A 14 -1.54 13.22 0.71
CA ILE A 14 -2.48 13.95 -0.15
C ILE A 14 -1.74 14.62 -1.31
N GLU A 15 -0.61 15.29 -1.03
CA GLU A 15 0.22 15.93 -2.07
C GLU A 15 0.74 14.90 -3.07
N ALA A 16 1.31 13.79 -2.60
CA ALA A 16 1.84 12.75 -3.48
C ALA A 16 0.74 12.14 -4.40
N ILE A 17 -0.45 11.88 -3.86
CA ILE A 17 -1.58 11.38 -4.66
C ILE A 17 -2.01 12.44 -5.69
N ASN A 18 -2.10 13.71 -5.28
CA ASN A 18 -2.48 14.79 -6.18
C ASN A 18 -1.47 14.97 -7.31
N ASP A 19 -0.17 14.91 -7.02
CA ASP A 19 0.90 15.01 -8.01
C ASP A 19 0.79 13.90 -9.05
N VAL A 20 0.63 12.65 -8.61
CA VAL A 20 0.47 11.49 -9.51
C VAL A 20 -0.80 11.64 -10.35
N CYS A 21 -1.94 11.96 -9.74
CA CYS A 21 -3.22 11.95 -10.44
C CYS A 21 -3.50 13.19 -11.29
N SER A 22 -2.78 14.29 -11.09
CA SER A 22 -2.98 15.55 -11.82
C SER A 22 -2.81 15.42 -13.34
N GLN A 23 -2.04 14.43 -13.80
CA GLN A 23 -1.74 14.19 -15.20
C GLN A 23 -2.67 13.16 -15.87
N HIS A 24 -3.59 12.56 -15.10
CA HIS A 24 -4.51 11.56 -15.63
C HIS A 24 -5.74 12.21 -16.28
N THR A 25 -6.33 11.52 -17.26
CA THR A 25 -7.57 11.94 -17.92
C THR A 25 -8.77 12.02 -16.97
N ASP A 26 -8.75 11.25 -15.89
CA ASP A 26 -9.72 11.31 -14.79
C ASP A 26 -8.98 11.33 -13.44
N PRO A 27 -8.61 12.54 -12.94
CA PRO A 27 -7.90 12.68 -11.68
C PRO A 27 -8.70 12.23 -10.45
N GLU A 28 -10.03 12.34 -10.49
CA GLU A 28 -10.89 11.91 -9.37
C GLU A 28 -10.92 10.39 -9.26
N PHE A 29 -11.11 9.71 -10.38
CA PHE A 29 -11.05 8.26 -10.41
C PHE A 29 -9.65 7.74 -10.02
N CYS A 30 -8.59 8.39 -10.50
CA CYS A 30 -7.21 8.05 -10.10
C CYS A 30 -7.01 8.16 -8.57
N ARG A 31 -7.46 9.27 -7.95
CA ARG A 31 -7.38 9.46 -6.50
C ARG A 31 -8.12 8.36 -5.76
N TRP A 32 -9.36 8.12 -6.15
CA TRP A 32 -10.18 7.07 -5.57
C TRP A 32 -9.51 5.70 -5.67
N GLN A 33 -8.92 5.36 -6.83
CA GLN A 33 -8.20 4.10 -7.00
C GLN A 33 -6.95 4.00 -6.10
N LEU A 34 -6.12 5.03 -6.06
CA LEU A 34 -4.88 5.03 -5.26
C LEU A 34 -5.17 4.94 -3.76
N GLU A 35 -6.17 5.66 -3.26
CA GLU A 35 -6.58 5.59 -1.86
C GLU A 35 -7.05 4.18 -1.48
N ASN A 36 -7.87 3.55 -2.32
CA ASN A 36 -8.35 2.19 -2.09
C ASN A 36 -7.20 1.15 -2.15
N ILE A 37 -6.30 1.25 -3.13
CA ILE A 37 -5.15 0.35 -3.26
C ILE A 37 -4.22 0.50 -2.05
N THR A 38 -3.99 1.74 -1.60
CA THR A 38 -3.14 2.04 -0.43
C THR A 38 -3.74 1.45 0.83
N ALA A 39 -5.05 1.62 1.05
CA ALA A 39 -5.76 1.04 2.20
C ALA A 39 -5.67 -0.50 2.21
N ILE A 40 -5.95 -1.15 1.07
CA ILE A 40 -5.87 -2.62 0.93
C ILE A 40 -4.45 -3.12 1.19
N SER A 41 -3.44 -2.45 0.62
CA SER A 41 -2.03 -2.80 0.80
C SER A 41 -1.58 -2.67 2.25
N GLY A 42 -2.07 -1.63 2.95
CA GLY A 42 -1.85 -1.45 4.39
C GLY A 42 -2.44 -2.58 5.22
N VAL A 43 -3.69 -2.97 4.95
CA VAL A 43 -4.35 -4.10 5.63
C VAL A 43 -3.57 -5.41 5.40
N ILE A 44 -3.17 -5.70 4.16
CA ILE A 44 -2.37 -6.90 3.83
C ILE A 44 -1.05 -6.89 4.60
N SER A 45 -0.37 -5.75 4.66
CA SER A 45 0.91 -5.61 5.36
C SER A 45 0.79 -5.81 6.87
N LEU A 46 -0.26 -5.27 7.48
CA LEU A 46 -0.55 -5.47 8.91
C LEU A 46 -0.90 -6.93 9.22
N ASN A 47 -1.73 -7.56 8.39
CA ASN A 47 -2.08 -8.97 8.53
C ASN A 47 -0.85 -9.86 8.35
N TYR A 48 0.01 -9.56 7.37
CA TYR A 48 1.27 -10.27 7.15
C TYR A 48 2.15 -10.19 8.40
N ALA A 49 2.34 -8.98 8.94
CA ALA A 49 3.14 -8.78 10.15
C ALA A 49 2.57 -9.54 11.36
N SER A 50 1.24 -9.62 11.49
CA SER A 50 0.58 -10.42 12.53
C SER A 50 0.85 -11.91 12.34
N CYS A 51 0.62 -12.44 11.12
CA CYS A 51 0.84 -13.85 10.80
C CYS A 51 2.29 -14.29 11.05
N VAL A 52 3.26 -13.49 10.62
CA VAL A 52 4.69 -13.79 10.81
C VAL A 52 5.09 -13.69 12.29
N ARG A 53 4.66 -12.64 13.00
CA ARG A 53 5.00 -12.45 14.42
C ARG A 53 4.46 -13.58 15.29
N ASN A 54 3.26 -14.07 15.00
CA ASN A 54 2.61 -15.13 15.77
C ASN A 54 2.97 -16.54 15.27
N ASN A 55 3.79 -16.65 14.22
CA ASN A 55 4.10 -17.91 13.53
C ASN A 55 2.82 -18.71 13.16
N GLU A 56 1.81 -17.99 12.69
CA GLU A 56 0.52 -18.56 12.30
C GLU A 56 0.57 -19.11 10.86
N HIS A 57 0.12 -20.35 10.70
CA HIS A 57 0.13 -21.06 9.40
C HIS A 57 -1.28 -21.40 8.90
N THR A 58 -2.25 -20.53 9.21
CA THR A 58 -3.63 -20.70 8.72
C THR A 58 -3.70 -20.46 7.21
N LYS A 59 -4.77 -20.98 6.57
CA LYS A 59 -5.03 -20.73 5.14
C LYS A 59 -5.09 -19.23 4.81
N ASP A 60 -5.63 -18.44 5.72
CA ASP A 60 -5.75 -16.99 5.54
C ASP A 60 -4.39 -16.29 5.70
N CYS A 61 -3.53 -16.77 6.60
CA CYS A 61 -2.14 -16.30 6.67
C CYS A 61 -1.35 -16.65 5.39
N SER A 62 -1.51 -17.85 4.84
CA SER A 62 -0.85 -18.21 3.57
C SER A 62 -1.28 -17.30 2.42
N LYS A 63 -2.57 -17.00 2.29
CA LYS A 63 -3.08 -16.05 1.30
C LYS A 63 -2.55 -14.63 1.52
N THR A 64 -2.45 -14.21 2.77
CA THR A 64 -1.91 -12.89 3.14
C THR A 64 -0.43 -12.78 2.77
N VAL A 65 0.37 -13.82 3.03
CA VAL A 65 1.78 -13.89 2.62
C VAL A 65 1.92 -13.81 1.11
N GLU A 66 1.09 -14.55 0.36
CA GLU A 66 1.07 -14.50 -1.11
C GLU A 66 0.75 -13.08 -1.62
N ALA A 67 -0.30 -12.46 -1.08
CA ALA A 67 -0.70 -11.11 -1.47
C ALA A 67 0.37 -10.06 -1.13
N PHE A 68 0.99 -10.17 0.05
CA PHE A 68 2.08 -9.29 0.46
C PHE A 68 3.30 -9.42 -0.46
N ASN A 69 3.72 -10.66 -0.76
CA ASN A 69 4.85 -10.93 -1.65
C ASN A 69 4.58 -10.40 -3.06
N TYR A 70 3.34 -10.52 -3.57
CA TYR A 70 2.96 -9.93 -4.85
C TYR A 70 3.12 -8.40 -4.84
N ILE A 71 2.58 -7.72 -3.82
CA ILE A 71 2.69 -6.26 -3.69
C ILE A 71 4.16 -5.83 -3.64
N GLN A 72 4.98 -6.50 -2.82
CA GLN A 72 6.40 -6.16 -2.75
C GLN A 72 7.15 -6.43 -4.06
N GLY A 73 6.84 -7.53 -4.75
CA GLY A 73 7.42 -7.80 -6.06
C GLY A 73 7.09 -6.71 -7.10
N GLN A 74 5.86 -6.17 -7.09
CA GLN A 74 5.49 -5.05 -7.97
C GLN A 74 6.25 -3.77 -7.59
N TYR A 75 6.36 -3.47 -6.28
CA TYR A 75 7.12 -2.32 -5.80
C TYR A 75 8.60 -2.39 -6.24
N ASP A 76 9.26 -3.51 -5.98
CA ASP A 76 10.67 -3.73 -6.34
C ASP A 76 10.91 -3.58 -7.84
N LYS A 77 10.00 -4.12 -8.65
CA LYS A 77 10.05 -3.99 -10.11
C LYS A 77 9.95 -2.52 -10.53
N ASN A 78 8.95 -1.79 -10.02
CA ASN A 78 8.73 -0.39 -10.38
C ASN A 78 9.91 0.49 -9.96
N MET A 79 10.45 0.29 -8.75
CA MET A 79 11.62 1.03 -8.27
C MET A 79 12.89 0.71 -9.07
N THR A 80 13.00 -0.49 -9.61
CA THR A 80 14.10 -0.87 -10.50
C THR A 80 13.98 -0.19 -11.86
N GLU A 81 12.76 -0.10 -12.40
CA GLU A 81 12.49 0.57 -13.68
C GLU A 81 12.70 2.09 -13.59
N MET A 82 12.33 2.73 -12.48
CA MET A 82 12.56 4.18 -12.27
C MET A 82 14.03 4.57 -12.14
N LYS A 83 14.93 3.62 -11.84
CA LYS A 83 16.38 3.86 -11.73
C LYS A 83 17.12 3.72 -13.07
N LYS A 84 16.44 3.32 -14.13
CA LYS A 84 17.00 3.19 -15.49
C LYS A 84 16.71 4.45 -16.30
#